data_AF-A0A1A5D5P2-F1
#
_entry.id   AF-A0A1A5D5P2-F1
#
_cell.length_a   1.000
_cell.length_b   1.000
_cell.length_c   1.000
_cell.angle_alpha   90.00
_cell.angle_beta   90.00
_cell.angle_gamma   90.00
#
_symmetry.space_group_name_H-M   'P 1'
#
loop_
_entity.id
_entity.type
_entity.pdbx_description
1 polymer ?
#
loop_
_entity_poly.entity_id
_entity_poly.type
_entity_poly.pdbx_seq_one_letter_code
_entity_poly.pdbx_strand_id
1 'polypeptide(L)'
;MTWALEQRVVTDSSARHVLLCLANYADKHGRGAFPSVASLADDTGLSERTVQAKLRLLEDLGVIVEGNRAIAAAYITRRDRVPTCYDIVMERGEAAAPRQNERGETTAPREDATGCNLQQNGVQITTERGAAAAPNPSLNHQGTEEQLQHASDPVDVRQRFAMTEDWEPDPDDLAAQTRLMGIPVSAITLPVVNKFKAHWLALPDAVFTQAKWANELAKWIKRERVEADAGELPDAAAWGANGVRV
;
A
#
# COMPACT_ATOMS: atom_id res chain seq x y z
N MET A 1 -15.20 -7.22 -0.18
CA MET A 1 -14.52 -8.35 -0.86
C MET A 1 -15.47 -9.28 -1.62
N THR A 2 -16.68 -9.57 -1.15
CA THR A 2 -17.61 -10.53 -1.79
C THR A 2 -17.97 -10.20 -3.25
N TRP A 3 -18.03 -8.92 -3.61
CA TRP A 3 -18.46 -8.47 -4.93
C TRP A 3 -17.55 -8.93 -6.09
N ALA A 4 -16.22 -8.87 -5.92
CA ALA A 4 -15.28 -9.23 -7.00
C ALA A 4 -15.34 -10.72 -7.37
N LEU A 5 -15.78 -11.58 -6.44
CA LEU A 5 -15.96 -13.02 -6.66
C LEU A 5 -17.27 -13.34 -7.41
N GLU A 6 -18.29 -12.50 -7.29
CA GLU A 6 -19.58 -12.65 -7.97
C GLU A 6 -19.57 -12.05 -9.39
N GLN A 7 -18.55 -11.25 -9.72
CA GLN A 7 -18.42 -10.58 -11.01
C GLN A 7 -18.09 -11.58 -12.14
N ARG A 8 -19.00 -11.68 -13.12
CA ARG A 8 -18.89 -12.58 -14.28
C ARG A 8 -18.47 -11.90 -15.58
N VAL A 9 -18.38 -10.55 -15.59
CA VAL A 9 -17.99 -9.77 -16.77
C VAL A 9 -16.53 -10.03 -17.17
N VAL A 10 -15.64 -10.12 -16.17
CA VAL A 10 -14.24 -10.45 -16.40
C VAL A 10 -14.11 -11.95 -16.59
N THR A 11 -13.79 -12.40 -17.81
CA THR A 11 -13.62 -13.83 -18.14
C THR A 11 -12.20 -14.32 -17.90
N ASP A 12 -11.21 -13.48 -18.20
CA ASP A 12 -9.78 -13.75 -18.04
C ASP A 12 -9.41 -13.97 -16.56
N SER A 13 -8.79 -15.11 -16.25
CA SER A 13 -8.47 -15.51 -14.88
C SER A 13 -7.48 -14.55 -14.22
N SER A 14 -6.45 -14.13 -14.95
CA SER A 14 -5.44 -13.18 -14.46
C SER A 14 -6.03 -11.80 -14.21
N ALA A 15 -6.92 -11.30 -15.08
CA ALA A 15 -7.64 -10.04 -14.87
C ALA A 15 -8.54 -10.10 -13.64
N ARG A 16 -9.21 -11.24 -13.39
CA ARG A 16 -10.03 -11.43 -12.19
C ARG A 16 -9.18 -11.42 -10.93
N HIS A 17 -8.00 -12.04 -10.98
CA HIS A 17 -7.07 -12.01 -9.86
C HIS A 17 -6.53 -10.59 -9.59
N VAL A 18 -6.16 -9.84 -10.63
CA VAL A 18 -5.76 -8.43 -10.51
C VAL A 18 -6.89 -7.58 -9.93
N LEU A 19 -8.13 -7.78 -10.35
CA LEU A 19 -9.29 -7.08 -9.80
C LEU A 19 -9.51 -7.39 -8.32
N LEU A 20 -9.35 -8.66 -7.92
CA LEU A 20 -9.44 -9.07 -6.52
C LEU A 20 -8.38 -8.36 -5.66
N CYS A 21 -7.13 -8.34 -6.12
CA CYS A 21 -6.05 -7.65 -5.42
C CYS A 21 -6.28 -6.14 -5.37
N LEU A 22 -6.71 -5.52 -6.48
CA LEU A 22 -7.06 -4.10 -6.54
C LEU A 22 -8.18 -3.73 -5.54
N ALA A 23 -9.17 -4.61 -5.37
CA ALA A 23 -10.27 -4.41 -4.42
C ALA A 23 -9.83 -4.37 -2.95
N ASN A 24 -8.67 -4.93 -2.61
CA ASN A 24 -8.12 -4.85 -1.25
C ASN A 24 -7.62 -3.44 -0.90
N TYR A 25 -7.33 -2.62 -1.91
CA TYR A 25 -6.89 -1.23 -1.76
C TYR A 25 -8.04 -0.23 -1.85
N ALA A 26 -9.24 -0.70 -2.21
CA ALA A 26 -10.42 0.14 -2.34
C ALA A 26 -11.16 0.29 -1.00
N ASP A 27 -11.94 1.37 -0.86
CA ASP A 27 -12.84 1.56 0.27
C ASP A 27 -14.05 0.59 0.22
N LYS A 28 -14.93 0.67 1.22
CA LYS A 28 -16.15 -0.16 1.31
C LYS A 28 -17.12 -0.01 0.12
N HIS A 29 -16.97 1.05 -0.67
CA HIS A 29 -17.75 1.34 -1.88
C HIS A 29 -16.96 1.08 -3.17
N GLY A 30 -15.75 0.51 -3.08
CA GLY A 30 -14.90 0.24 -4.24
C GLY A 30 -14.08 1.44 -4.71
N ARG A 31 -14.05 2.56 -3.99
CA ARG A 31 -13.39 3.80 -4.43
C ARG A 31 -11.99 3.96 -3.87
N GLY A 32 -11.17 4.74 -4.57
CA GLY A 32 -9.90 5.21 -4.04
C GLY A 32 -8.81 4.14 -3.97
N ALA A 33 -8.81 3.15 -4.86
CA ALA A 33 -7.73 2.17 -4.93
C ALA A 33 -6.52 2.76 -5.67
N PHE A 34 -5.40 2.97 -4.99
CA PHE A 34 -4.18 3.54 -5.61
C PHE A 34 -2.91 2.69 -5.39
N PRO A 35 -2.94 1.35 -5.57
CA PRO A 35 -1.71 0.58 -5.51
C PRO A 35 -0.78 0.94 -6.67
N SER A 36 0.53 0.83 -6.45
CA SER A 36 1.48 0.90 -7.55
C SER A 36 1.41 -0.36 -8.43
N VAL A 37 1.82 -0.27 -9.69
CA VAL A 37 1.92 -1.45 -10.58
C VAL A 37 2.84 -2.50 -9.97
N ALA A 38 3.95 -2.09 -9.35
CA ALA A 38 4.87 -2.98 -8.67
C ALA A 38 4.18 -3.71 -7.49
N SER A 39 3.41 -2.99 -6.66
CA SER A 39 2.66 -3.61 -5.56
C SER A 39 1.64 -4.63 -6.05
N LEU A 40 0.91 -4.32 -7.13
CA LEU A 40 0.00 -5.30 -7.74
C LEU A 40 0.73 -6.48 -8.38
N ALA A 41 1.93 -6.28 -8.92
CA ALA A 41 2.77 -7.36 -9.44
C ALA A 41 3.22 -8.30 -8.32
N ASP A 42 3.67 -7.74 -7.19
CA ASP A 42 4.02 -8.50 -5.98
C ASP A 42 2.81 -9.32 -5.49
N ASP A 43 1.64 -8.68 -5.35
CA ASP A 43 0.43 -9.31 -4.82
C ASP A 43 -0.14 -10.41 -5.73
N THR A 44 0.05 -10.30 -7.04
CA THR A 44 -0.52 -11.23 -8.02
C THR A 44 0.48 -12.26 -8.55
N GLY A 45 1.78 -12.06 -8.30
CA GLY A 45 2.86 -12.84 -8.90
C GLY A 45 3.00 -12.68 -10.42
N LEU A 46 2.32 -11.70 -11.03
CA LEU A 46 2.39 -11.39 -12.46
C LEU A 46 3.50 -10.36 -12.72
N SER A 47 4.05 -10.35 -13.94
CA SER A 47 4.97 -9.26 -14.33
C SER A 47 4.24 -7.92 -14.41
N GLU A 48 4.95 -6.83 -14.13
CA GLU A 48 4.37 -5.46 -14.21
C GLU A 48 3.70 -5.17 -15.55
N ARG A 49 4.30 -5.64 -16.66
CA ARG A 49 3.73 -5.52 -18.01
C ARG A 49 2.38 -6.22 -18.11
N THR A 50 2.26 -7.40 -17.50
CA THR A 50 1.00 -8.16 -17.48
C THR A 50 -0.03 -7.44 -16.63
N VAL A 51 0.34 -6.95 -15.44
CA VAL A 51 -0.55 -6.15 -14.58
C VAL A 51 -1.09 -4.94 -15.32
N GLN A 52 -0.23 -4.16 -15.99
CA GLN A 52 -0.66 -3.01 -16.80
C GLN A 52 -1.61 -3.40 -17.92
N ALA A 53 -1.35 -4.52 -18.62
CA ALA A 53 -2.24 -5.01 -19.67
C ALA A 53 -3.61 -5.44 -19.10
N LYS A 54 -3.64 -6.06 -17.92
CA LYS A 54 -4.88 -6.46 -17.26
C LYS A 54 -5.65 -5.28 -16.67
N LEU A 55 -4.99 -4.26 -16.16
CA LEU A 55 -5.64 -3.01 -15.73
C LEU A 55 -6.33 -2.32 -16.91
N ARG A 56 -5.65 -2.20 -18.06
CA ARG A 56 -6.27 -1.68 -19.29
C ARG A 56 -7.48 -2.51 -19.72
N LEU A 57 -7.37 -3.84 -19.66
CA LEU A 57 -8.50 -4.72 -19.97
C LEU A 57 -9.69 -4.50 -19.01
N LEU A 58 -9.43 -4.27 -17.72
CA LEU A 58 -10.49 -3.99 -16.73
C LEU A 58 -11.12 -2.62 -16.95
N GLU A 59 -10.35 -1.61 -17.38
CA GLU A 59 -10.84 -0.29 -17.81
C GLU A 59 -11.72 -0.42 -19.06
N ASP A 60 -11.26 -1.15 -20.08
CA ASP A 60 -11.99 -1.39 -21.33
C ASP A 60 -13.32 -2.14 -21.10
N LEU A 61 -13.34 -3.06 -20.13
CA LEU A 61 -14.54 -3.77 -19.71
C LEU A 61 -15.48 -2.92 -18.83
N GLY A 62 -15.06 -1.71 -18.45
CA GLY A 62 -15.83 -0.79 -17.60
C GLY A 62 -15.99 -1.26 -16.16
N VAL A 63 -15.15 -2.20 -15.72
CA VAL A 63 -15.20 -2.76 -14.35
C VAL A 63 -14.46 -1.86 -13.37
N ILE A 64 -13.47 -1.11 -13.87
CA ILE A 64 -12.75 -0.07 -13.13
C ILE A 64 -12.73 1.22 -13.95
N VAL A 65 -12.66 2.35 -13.27
CA VAL A 65 -12.57 3.68 -13.86
C VAL A 65 -11.43 4.44 -13.17
N GLU A 66 -10.77 5.35 -13.89
CA GLU A 66 -9.80 6.26 -13.27
C GLU A 66 -10.50 7.12 -12.22
N GLY A 67 -10.08 6.94 -10.97
CA GLY A 67 -10.62 7.60 -9.79
C GLY A 67 -9.96 8.96 -9.54
N ASN A 68 -10.33 9.58 -8.43
CA ASN A 68 -9.81 10.91 -8.10
C ASN A 68 -8.34 10.86 -7.65
N ARG A 69 -7.43 11.20 -8.58
CA ARG A 69 -5.98 11.27 -8.34
C ARG A 69 -5.59 12.27 -7.23
N ALA A 70 -6.44 13.24 -6.89
CA ALA A 70 -6.17 14.15 -5.78
C ALA A 70 -6.12 13.41 -4.43
N ILE A 71 -6.83 12.28 -4.29
CA ILE A 71 -6.77 11.43 -3.10
C ILE A 71 -5.36 10.84 -2.97
N ALA A 72 -4.83 10.22 -4.03
CA ALA A 72 -3.47 9.67 -4.02
C ALA A 72 -2.41 10.77 -3.78
N ALA A 73 -2.58 11.96 -4.37
CA ALA A 73 -1.67 13.09 -4.17
C ALA A 73 -1.71 13.68 -2.75
N ALA A 74 -2.81 13.51 -2.01
CA ALA A 74 -2.89 13.92 -0.61
C ALA A 74 -2.09 12.98 0.32
N TYR A 75 -1.99 11.70 -0.02
CA TYR A 75 -1.22 10.71 0.74
C TYR A 75 0.26 10.64 0.32
N ILE A 76 0.57 10.99 -0.94
CA ILE A 76 1.92 10.91 -1.49
C ILE A 76 2.41 12.32 -1.81
N THR A 77 3.29 12.84 -0.96
CA THR A 77 3.87 14.19 -1.08
C THR A 77 4.80 14.36 -2.30
N ARG A 78 5.26 13.25 -2.89
CA ARG A 78 6.13 13.25 -4.07
C ARG A 78 5.31 13.09 -5.36
N ARG A 79 5.08 14.21 -6.07
CA ARG A 79 4.24 14.27 -7.29
C ARG A 79 4.69 13.34 -8.42
N ASP A 80 5.99 13.06 -8.53
CA ASP A 80 6.60 12.15 -9.52
C ASP A 80 6.20 10.68 -9.33
N ARG A 81 5.72 10.31 -8.13
CA ARG A 81 5.43 8.94 -7.75
C ARG A 81 3.97 8.69 -7.40
N VAL A 82 3.09 9.63 -7.70
CA VAL A 82 1.65 9.47 -7.42
C VAL A 82 1.08 8.45 -8.42
N PRO A 83 0.73 7.23 -7.95
CA PRO A 83 0.15 6.21 -8.80
C PRO A 83 -1.25 6.61 -9.26
N THR A 84 -1.73 5.94 -10.31
CA THR A 84 -3.10 6.11 -10.79
C THR A 84 -4.08 5.62 -9.73
N CYS A 85 -5.12 6.40 -9.50
CA CYS A 85 -6.22 6.03 -8.61
C CYS A 85 -7.31 5.36 -9.44
N TYR A 86 -7.91 4.30 -8.91
CA TYR A 86 -8.95 3.51 -9.54
C TYR A 86 -10.17 3.39 -8.63
N ASP A 87 -11.34 3.53 -9.24
CA ASP A 87 -12.63 3.24 -8.63
C ASP A 87 -13.22 2.00 -9.29
N ILE A 88 -13.66 1.05 -8.47
CA ILE A 88 -14.30 -0.20 -8.88
C ILE A 88 -15.79 0.05 -9.02
N VAL A 89 -16.33 -0.28 -10.19
CA VAL A 89 -17.75 -0.08 -10.51
C VAL A 89 -18.57 -1.20 -9.88
N MET A 90 -19.06 -0.98 -8.66
CA MET A 90 -19.78 -1.99 -7.87
C MET A 90 -21.22 -2.23 -8.36
N GLU A 91 -21.83 -1.30 -9.10
CA GLU A 91 -23.21 -1.43 -9.57
C GLU A 91 -23.27 -2.23 -10.88
N ARG A 92 -24.08 -3.31 -10.87
CA ARG A 92 -24.35 -4.13 -12.04
C ARG A 92 -25.18 -3.31 -13.03
N GLY A 93 -24.53 -2.92 -14.12
CA GLY A 93 -25.18 -2.67 -15.41
C GLY A 93 -26.06 -1.45 -15.47
N GLU A 94 -25.46 -0.29 -15.72
CA GLU A 94 -25.92 0.63 -16.74
C GLU A 94 -24.68 1.42 -17.17
N ALA A 95 -24.33 1.35 -18.45
CA ALA A 95 -23.19 2.05 -19.01
C ALA A 95 -23.31 3.54 -18.66
N ALA A 96 -22.52 4.01 -17.69
CA ALA A 96 -22.42 5.43 -17.41
C ALA A 96 -21.83 6.08 -18.67
N ALA A 97 -22.67 6.84 -19.36
CA ALA A 97 -22.34 7.55 -20.58
C ALA A 97 -21.00 8.31 -20.45
N PRO A 98 -20.18 8.35 -21.51
CA PRO A 98 -18.89 9.02 -21.46
C PRO A 98 -19.12 10.50 -21.17
N ARG A 99 -18.68 10.97 -19.99
CA ARG A 99 -18.58 12.39 -19.69
C ARG A 99 -17.39 12.93 -20.47
N GLN A 100 -17.70 13.36 -21.69
CA GLN A 100 -16.78 14.09 -22.55
C GLN A 100 -16.43 15.41 -21.86
N ASN A 101 -15.16 15.57 -21.51
CA ASN A 101 -14.61 16.88 -21.22
C ASN A 101 -14.29 17.51 -22.58
N GLU A 102 -15.24 18.25 -23.12
CA GLU A 102 -15.07 19.02 -24.34
C GLU A 102 -14.10 20.20 -24.12
N ARG A 103 -12.99 20.19 -24.85
CA ARG A 103 -12.39 21.40 -25.44
C ARG A 103 -11.57 20.99 -26.67
N GLY A 104 -11.93 21.57 -27.82
CA GLY A 104 -11.57 21.22 -29.21
C GLY A 104 -10.08 21.25 -29.57
N GLU A 105 -9.67 20.98 -30.81
CA GLU A 105 -10.34 21.23 -32.08
C GLU A 105 -9.67 20.35 -33.19
N THR A 106 -10.50 19.79 -34.08
CA THR A 106 -10.29 19.51 -35.52
C THR A 106 -8.88 19.17 -36.06
N THR A 107 -8.68 17.95 -36.59
CA THR A 107 -8.61 17.67 -38.06
C THR A 107 -8.37 16.17 -38.37
N ALA A 108 -9.28 15.61 -39.20
CA ALA A 108 -9.21 14.54 -40.21
C ALA A 108 -8.29 13.28 -40.07
N PRO A 109 -8.72 12.11 -40.62
CA PRO A 109 -8.15 10.80 -40.32
C PRO A 109 -6.95 10.45 -41.22
N ARG A 110 -5.99 9.70 -40.67
CA ARG A 110 -4.98 8.99 -41.47
C ARG A 110 -4.85 7.56 -40.95
N GLU A 111 -5.32 6.63 -41.78
CA GLU A 111 -4.95 5.23 -41.76
C GLU A 111 -3.43 5.12 -41.91
N ASP A 112 -2.75 4.38 -41.04
CA ASP A 112 -1.60 3.55 -41.40
C ASP A 112 -1.22 2.63 -40.23
N ALA A 113 -0.82 1.42 -40.61
CA ALA A 113 -0.87 0.19 -39.85
C ALA A 113 0.19 0.00 -38.75
N THR A 114 -0.07 -1.03 -37.94
CA THR A 114 0.82 -2.02 -37.28
C THR A 114 0.42 -2.13 -35.80
N GLY A 115 -0.16 -3.20 -35.28
CA GLY A 115 -0.04 -4.61 -35.60
C GLY A 115 0.31 -5.34 -34.30
N CYS A 116 -0.65 -6.04 -33.70
CA CYS A 116 -0.42 -7.14 -32.75
C CYS A 116 -1.70 -7.98 -32.67
N ASN A 117 -1.67 -9.11 -33.34
CA ASN A 117 -2.76 -10.05 -33.54
C ASN A 117 -3.06 -10.80 -32.22
N LEU A 118 -4.30 -10.74 -31.74
CA LEU A 118 -4.77 -11.58 -30.63
C LEU A 118 -5.42 -12.83 -31.25
N GLN A 119 -4.60 -13.79 -31.67
CA GLN A 119 -5.08 -15.09 -32.13
C GLN A 119 -4.47 -16.22 -31.29
N GLN A 120 -5.35 -16.88 -30.54
CA GLN A 120 -5.14 -18.18 -29.93
C GLN A 120 -5.38 -19.26 -30.98
N ASN A 121 -4.50 -20.27 -31.02
CA ASN A 121 -4.67 -21.67 -31.47
C ASN A 121 -3.27 -22.31 -31.32
N GLY A 122 -3.00 -23.43 -30.65
CA GLY A 122 -3.69 -24.71 -30.68
C GLY A 122 -2.73 -25.78 -31.24
N VAL A 123 -1.93 -26.39 -30.35
CA VAL A 123 -1.25 -27.73 -30.34
C VAL A 123 -1.04 -28.51 -31.66
N GLN A 124 0.18 -29.04 -31.91
CA GLN A 124 0.46 -30.50 -32.08
C GLN A 124 1.97 -30.85 -32.09
N ILE A 125 2.21 -32.08 -31.62
CA ILE A 125 3.43 -32.85 -31.29
C ILE A 125 4.15 -33.37 -32.55
N THR A 126 5.37 -33.94 -32.37
CA THR A 126 6.25 -34.71 -33.31
C THR A 126 7.35 -33.85 -33.96
N THR A 127 8.66 -34.12 -33.96
CA THR A 127 9.48 -35.35 -33.90
C THR A 127 10.94 -35.03 -33.48
N GLU A 128 11.57 -36.08 -32.94
CA GLU A 128 12.89 -36.42 -32.38
C GLU A 128 14.23 -36.23 -33.17
N ARG A 129 15.34 -36.28 -32.38
CA ARG A 129 16.77 -36.61 -32.67
C ARG A 129 17.74 -35.40 -32.76
N GLY A 130 18.87 -35.27 -32.06
CA GLY A 130 19.67 -36.06 -31.10
C GLY A 130 21.16 -35.69 -31.27
N ALA A 131 21.93 -35.46 -30.19
CA ALA A 131 23.40 -35.53 -30.20
C ALA A 131 23.96 -35.73 -28.77
N ALA A 132 25.08 -36.45 -28.68
CA ALA A 132 25.57 -37.20 -27.53
C ALA A 132 26.24 -36.37 -26.40
N ALA A 133 26.06 -36.88 -25.18
CA ALA A 133 26.89 -36.75 -23.97
C ALA A 133 27.88 -35.58 -23.87
N ALA A 134 27.51 -34.57 -23.08
CA ALA A 134 28.48 -33.73 -22.36
C ALA A 134 28.53 -34.18 -20.89
N PRO A 135 29.72 -34.41 -20.30
CA PRO A 135 29.85 -34.89 -18.93
C PRO A 135 29.38 -33.83 -17.91
N ASN A 136 28.83 -34.32 -16.79
CA ASN A 136 28.40 -33.50 -15.66
C ASN A 136 29.49 -32.50 -15.24
N PRO A 137 29.21 -31.18 -15.17
CA PRO A 137 30.07 -30.28 -14.43
C PRO A 137 30.04 -30.70 -12.95
N SER A 138 31.20 -31.05 -12.43
CA SER A 138 31.40 -31.50 -11.06
C SER A 138 30.95 -30.45 -10.05
N LEU A 139 30.03 -30.84 -9.17
CA LEU A 139 29.87 -30.28 -7.82
C LEU A 139 31.25 -30.21 -7.16
N ASN A 140 31.79 -29.00 -6.97
CA ASN A 140 32.95 -28.75 -6.10
C ASN A 140 33.15 -27.27 -5.79
N HIS A 141 32.48 -26.79 -4.75
CA HIS A 141 33.01 -25.83 -3.76
C HIS A 141 32.20 -26.11 -2.48
N GLN A 142 32.64 -27.08 -1.67
CA GLN A 142 33.52 -26.89 -0.50
C GLN A 142 32.97 -25.87 0.49
N GLY A 143 32.59 -26.39 1.66
CA GLY A 143 31.96 -25.65 2.74
C GLY A 143 32.82 -24.50 3.27
N THR A 144 32.13 -23.42 3.59
CA THR A 144 32.46 -22.58 4.72
C THR A 144 31.19 -22.51 5.56
N GLU A 145 30.85 -23.65 6.17
CA GLU A 145 30.03 -23.65 7.37
C GLU A 145 30.96 -23.22 8.51
N GLU A 146 30.45 -22.41 9.44
CA GLU A 146 31.16 -21.74 10.54
C GLU A 146 31.67 -20.31 10.32
N GLN A 147 30.90 -19.45 9.63
CA GLN A 147 30.73 -18.07 10.10
C GLN A 147 29.64 -17.36 9.29
N LEU A 148 28.43 -17.28 9.84
CA LEU A 148 27.53 -16.12 9.75
C LEU A 148 26.39 -16.37 10.73
N GLN A 149 26.61 -15.82 11.92
CA GLN A 149 25.64 -15.69 12.99
C GLN A 149 24.35 -15.07 12.44
N HIS A 150 23.21 -15.69 12.73
CA HIS A 150 21.88 -15.10 12.73
C HIS A 150 21.61 -14.06 11.62
N ALA A 151 21.58 -14.49 10.36
CA ALA A 151 20.82 -13.75 9.37
C ALA A 151 19.34 -13.95 9.69
N SER A 152 18.79 -13.09 10.54
CA SER A 152 17.34 -12.90 10.63
C SER A 152 16.83 -12.67 9.20
N ASP A 153 15.88 -13.49 8.76
CA ASP A 153 15.16 -13.29 7.51
C ASP A 153 14.82 -11.79 7.34
N PRO A 154 14.89 -11.22 6.12
CA PRO A 154 14.54 -9.83 5.92
C PRO A 154 13.09 -9.63 6.38
N VAL A 155 12.92 -8.95 7.53
CA VAL A 155 11.60 -8.60 8.07
C VAL A 155 10.88 -7.80 6.99
N ASP A 156 9.80 -8.35 6.46
CA ASP A 156 8.99 -7.66 5.48
C ASP A 156 8.41 -6.41 6.13
N VAL A 157 8.94 -5.25 5.78
CA VAL A 157 8.53 -3.93 6.30
C VAL A 157 7.05 -3.62 6.02
N ARG A 158 6.42 -4.33 5.08
CA ARG A 158 4.99 -4.23 4.75
C ARG A 158 4.13 -5.21 5.54
N GLN A 159 4.74 -6.15 6.28
CA GLN A 159 4.03 -7.08 7.13
C GLN A 159 3.20 -6.31 8.14
N ARG A 160 1.92 -6.67 8.21
CA ARG A 160 0.97 -6.12 9.18
C ARG A 160 0.82 -7.11 10.32
N PHE A 161 0.93 -6.62 11.55
CA PHE A 161 0.78 -7.44 12.74
C PHE A 161 0.05 -6.65 13.84
N ALA A 162 -0.64 -7.38 14.71
CA ALA A 162 -1.26 -6.82 15.91
C ALA A 162 -0.17 -6.47 16.94
N MET A 163 -0.45 -5.53 17.83
CA MET A 163 0.51 -5.16 18.88
C MET A 163 0.93 -6.40 19.69
N THR A 164 2.24 -6.58 19.90
CA THR A 164 2.81 -7.65 20.73
C THR A 164 3.47 -7.07 21.99
N GLU A 165 3.63 -7.89 23.03
CA GLU A 165 4.27 -7.48 24.28
C GLU A 165 5.74 -7.07 24.06
N ASP A 166 6.45 -7.86 23.27
CA ASP A 166 7.85 -7.66 22.89
C ASP A 166 8.03 -6.68 21.73
N TRP A 167 6.96 -5.97 21.32
CA TRP A 167 7.07 -4.98 20.26
C TRP A 167 8.01 -3.85 20.70
N GLU A 168 8.92 -3.51 19.78
CA GLU A 168 9.80 -2.36 19.88
C GLU A 168 9.64 -1.50 18.62
N PRO A 169 9.62 -0.17 18.77
CA PRO A 169 9.57 0.72 17.62
C PRO A 169 10.87 0.64 16.82
N ASP A 170 10.74 0.63 15.50
CA ASP A 170 11.91 0.79 14.63
C ASP A 170 12.51 2.19 14.87
N PRO A 171 13.81 2.28 15.18
CA PRO A 171 14.43 3.53 15.58
C PRO A 171 14.46 4.57 14.45
N ASP A 172 14.58 4.14 13.19
CA ASP A 172 14.65 5.02 12.04
C ASP A 172 13.26 5.58 11.70
N ASP A 173 12.24 4.72 11.70
CA ASP A 173 10.85 5.13 11.50
C ASP A 173 10.41 6.08 12.62
N LEU A 174 10.67 5.74 13.89
CA LEU A 174 10.28 6.57 15.02
C LEU A 174 11.00 7.91 15.03
N ALA A 175 12.31 7.93 14.70
CA ALA A 175 13.07 9.17 14.59
C ALA A 175 12.52 10.08 13.47
N ALA A 176 12.13 9.51 12.32
CA ALA A 176 11.52 10.28 11.24
C ALA A 176 10.16 10.87 11.66
N GLN A 177 9.29 10.07 12.30
CA GLN A 177 7.96 10.52 12.73
C GLN A 177 8.04 11.59 13.82
N THR A 178 8.90 11.41 14.82
CA THR A 178 9.06 12.38 15.91
C THR A 178 9.63 13.71 15.43
N ARG A 179 10.60 13.68 14.51
CA ARG A 179 11.14 14.88 13.86
C ARG A 179 10.06 15.65 13.10
N LEU A 180 9.23 14.95 12.32
CA LEU A 180 8.13 15.57 11.58
C LEU A 180 7.05 16.17 12.49
N MET A 181 6.85 15.60 13.68
CA MET A 181 5.84 16.05 14.64
C MET A 181 6.35 17.04 15.69
N GLY A 182 7.64 17.39 15.66
CA GLY A 182 8.26 18.30 16.64
C GLY A 182 8.37 17.70 18.05
N ILE A 183 8.48 16.37 18.15
CA ILE A 183 8.60 15.66 19.43
C ILE A 183 10.10 15.50 19.73
N PRO A 184 10.60 15.98 20.90
CA PRO A 184 11.98 15.78 21.28
C PRO A 184 12.20 14.29 21.63
N VAL A 185 13.39 13.78 21.32
CA VAL A 185 13.76 12.38 21.59
C VAL A 185 13.65 12.03 23.08
N SER A 186 13.84 13.00 23.97
CA SER A 186 13.67 12.85 25.42
C SER A 186 12.24 12.50 25.85
N ALA A 187 11.23 12.76 25.01
CA ALA A 187 9.84 12.40 25.28
C ALA A 187 9.54 10.91 25.02
N ILE A 188 10.43 10.20 24.31
CA ILE A 188 10.28 8.76 24.05
C ILE A 188 10.83 8.02 25.27
N THR A 189 9.95 7.76 26.25
CA THR A 189 10.33 7.07 27.48
C THR A 189 9.68 5.69 27.55
N LEU A 190 10.36 4.73 28.17
CA LEU A 190 9.86 3.36 28.32
C LEU A 190 8.46 3.28 28.99
N PRO A 191 8.13 4.08 30.03
CA PRO A 191 6.78 4.08 30.60
C PRO A 191 5.70 4.49 29.60
N VAL A 192 5.98 5.46 28.71
CA VAL A 192 5.02 5.90 27.69
C VAL A 192 4.84 4.83 26.63
N VAL A 193 5.92 4.17 26.19
CA VAL A 193 5.86 3.04 25.27
C VAL A 193 5.07 1.88 25.88
N ASN A 194 5.28 1.56 27.16
CA ASN A 194 4.54 0.50 27.85
C ASN A 194 3.05 0.81 27.99
N LYS A 195 2.69 2.07 28.31
CA LYS A 195 1.29 2.52 28.35
C LYS A 195 0.62 2.37 26.97
N PHE A 196 1.34 2.72 25.92
CA PHE A 196 0.90 2.53 24.54
C PHE A 196 0.70 1.05 24.20
N LYS A 197 1.67 0.18 24.51
CA LYS A 197 1.55 -1.27 24.30
C LYS A 197 0.35 -1.86 25.03
N ALA A 198 0.16 -1.51 26.30
CA ALA A 198 -0.97 -1.98 27.10
C ALA A 198 -2.33 -1.57 26.49
N HIS A 199 -2.44 -0.36 25.94
CA HIS A 199 -3.66 0.09 25.28
C HIS A 199 -4.01 -0.75 24.05
N TRP A 200 -3.01 -1.05 23.21
CA TRP A 200 -3.23 -1.75 21.95
C TRP A 200 -3.27 -3.28 22.10
N LEU A 201 -2.63 -3.85 23.12
CA LEU A 201 -2.80 -5.27 23.47
C LEU A 201 -4.26 -5.60 23.84
N ALA A 202 -5.02 -4.63 24.33
CA ALA A 202 -6.45 -4.79 24.59
C ALA A 202 -7.33 -4.73 23.32
N LEU A 203 -6.75 -4.40 22.16
CA LEU A 203 -7.45 -4.16 20.88
C LEU A 203 -6.84 -5.04 19.77
N PRO A 204 -7.12 -6.35 19.74
CA PRO A 204 -6.46 -7.29 18.83
C PRO A 204 -6.81 -7.08 17.35
N ASP A 205 -7.91 -6.38 17.05
CA ASP A 205 -8.32 -6.06 15.68
C ASP A 205 -7.43 -4.99 15.02
N ALA A 206 -6.62 -4.28 15.81
CA ALA A 206 -5.71 -3.26 15.31
C ALA A 206 -4.44 -3.92 14.75
N VAL A 207 -4.41 -4.13 13.44
CA VAL A 207 -3.28 -4.73 12.72
C VAL A 207 -2.64 -3.69 11.79
N PHE A 208 -1.41 -3.30 12.09
CA PHE A 208 -0.67 -2.27 11.36
C PHE A 208 0.74 -2.72 10.98
N THR A 209 1.37 -1.99 10.07
CA THR A 209 2.79 -2.16 9.75
C THR A 209 3.68 -1.54 10.83
N GLN A 210 4.96 -1.91 10.87
CA GLN A 210 5.95 -1.36 11.81
C GLN A 210 5.99 0.18 11.78
N ALA A 211 6.11 0.77 10.60
CA ALA A 211 6.13 2.23 10.41
C ALA A 211 4.83 2.91 10.88
N LYS A 212 3.69 2.23 10.71
CA LYS A 212 2.39 2.75 11.15
C LYS A 212 2.26 2.68 12.67
N TRP A 213 2.77 1.64 13.32
CA TRP A 213 2.88 1.58 14.77
C TRP A 213 3.78 2.69 15.32
N ALA A 214 4.92 2.96 14.70
CA ALA A 214 5.80 4.08 15.07
C ALA A 214 5.09 5.44 14.92
N ASN A 215 4.28 5.63 13.89
CA ASN A 215 3.47 6.84 13.70
C ASN A 215 2.38 7.01 14.77
N GLU A 216 1.67 5.93 15.13
CA GLU A 216 0.66 5.96 16.20
C GLU A 216 1.29 6.21 17.57
N LEU A 217 2.48 5.65 17.83
CA LEU A 217 3.25 5.94 19.03
C LEU A 217 3.66 7.43 19.10
N ALA A 218 4.13 8.01 18.00
CA ALA A 218 4.46 9.44 17.94
C ALA A 218 3.23 10.33 18.22
N LYS A 219 2.07 10.01 17.63
CA LYS A 219 0.80 10.70 17.92
C LYS A 219 0.39 10.56 19.38
N TRP A 220 0.55 9.37 19.95
CA TRP A 220 0.26 9.11 21.35
C TRP A 220 1.09 9.99 22.27
N ILE A 221 2.42 10.02 22.05
CA ILE A 221 3.35 10.87 22.82
C ILE A 221 2.95 12.35 22.69
N LYS A 222 2.61 12.81 21.48
CA LYS A 222 2.18 14.19 21.26
C LYS A 222 0.90 14.52 22.05
N ARG A 223 -0.09 13.63 22.06
CA ARG A 223 -1.34 13.83 22.80
C ARG A 223 -1.09 13.90 24.30
N GLU A 224 -0.32 12.96 24.86
CA GLU A 224 0.01 12.93 26.29
C GLU A 224 0.75 14.21 26.72
N ARG A 225 1.61 14.76 25.85
CA ARG A 225 2.28 16.04 26.13
C ARG A 225 1.33 17.23 26.12
N VAL A 226 0.44 17.30 25.15
CA VAL A 226 -0.59 18.36 25.11
C VAL A 226 -1.50 18.28 26.34
N GLU A 227 -1.86 17.06 26.78
CA GLU A 227 -2.65 16.85 28.00
C GLU A 227 -1.87 17.22 29.27
N ALA A 228 -0.57 16.91 29.34
CA ALA A 228 0.29 17.31 30.46
C ALA A 228 0.43 18.84 30.54
N ASP A 229 0.69 19.50 29.40
CA ASP A 229 0.82 20.97 29.31
C ASP A 229 -0.52 21.66 29.63
N ALA A 230 -1.67 21.04 29.29
CA ALA A 230 -3.00 21.57 29.60
C ALA A 230 -3.43 21.34 31.06
N GLY A 231 -2.88 20.33 31.73
CA GLY A 231 -3.09 20.05 33.15
C GLY A 231 -2.37 21.04 34.07
N GLU A 232 -1.41 21.80 33.54
CA GLU A 232 -0.65 22.84 34.24
C GLU A 232 -1.31 24.21 34.06
N LEU A 233 -2.56 24.34 34.52
CA LEU A 233 -3.16 25.67 34.74
C LEU A 233 -2.38 26.38 35.86
N PRO A 234 -1.98 27.65 35.69
CA PRO A 234 -1.36 28.40 36.76
C PRO A 234 -2.36 28.52 37.92
N ASP A 235 -1.89 28.19 39.12
CA ASP A 235 -2.63 28.25 40.37
C ASP A 235 -3.50 29.52 40.42
N ALA A 236 -4.81 29.34 40.57
CA ALA A 236 -5.82 30.40 40.60
C ALA A 236 -5.66 31.36 41.81
N ALA A 237 -4.55 31.26 42.53
CA ALA A 237 -4.15 32.12 43.63
C ALA A 237 -3.59 33.50 43.19
N ALA A 238 -3.27 33.71 41.90
CA ALA A 238 -2.61 34.95 41.45
C ALA A 238 -3.56 36.12 41.10
N TRP A 239 -4.89 35.92 41.06
CA TRP A 239 -5.84 36.99 40.71
C TRP A 239 -6.37 37.82 41.90
N GLY A 240 -5.88 37.57 43.12
CA GLY A 240 -6.38 38.22 44.34
C GLY A 240 -5.57 39.40 44.90
N ALA A 241 -4.42 39.77 44.32
CA ALA A 241 -3.45 40.62 45.05
C ALA A 241 -3.34 42.09 44.62
N ASN A 242 -4.06 42.56 43.59
CA ASN A 242 -3.96 43.96 43.14
C ASN A 242 -5.34 44.61 43.03
N GLY A 243 -5.82 45.19 44.13
CA GLY A 243 -7.10 45.91 44.15
C GLY A 243 -7.36 46.71 45.43
N VAL A 244 -6.70 47.87 45.53
CA VAL A 244 -7.14 49.11 46.20
C VAL A 244 -7.29 49.08 47.74
N ARG A 245 -6.34 49.75 48.43
CA ARG A 245 -6.54 50.32 49.76
C ARG A 245 -6.69 51.85 49.63
N VAL A 246 -7.89 52.30 50.02
CA VAL A 246 -8.34 53.63 50.51
C VAL A 246 -8.08 54.85 49.61
#